data_AF-K9ZDL0-F1
#
_entry.id   AF-K9ZDL0-F1
#
_cell.length_a   1.000
_cell.length_b   1.000
_cell.length_c   1.000
_cell.angle_alpha   90.00
_cell.angle_beta   90.00
_cell.angle_gamma   90.00
#
_symmetry.space_group_name_H-M   'P 1'
#
loop_
_entity.id
_entity.type
_entity.pdbx_description
1 polymer ?
#
loop_
_entity_poly.entity_id
_entity_poly.type
_entity_poly.pdbx_seq_one_letter_code
_entity_poly.pdbx_strand_id
1 'polypeptide(L)'
;MNPNTSFFGTLTEQEYIVDREQLEMIKKHISRFPLYLPNIKMIDRLQKALDSGQKISDADASFYFHELKEAELMEKGYDWGTAHPMAIAHYGVSQYSFYHPEVIKAYPEDFNRNWRKAWGID
;
A
#
# COMPACT_ATOMS: atom_id res chain seq x y z
N MET A 1 -24.00 -1.12 1.72
CA MET A 1 -22.76 -1.69 1.15
C MET A 1 -22.72 -1.32 -0.32
N ASN A 2 -21.65 -0.68 -0.77
CA ASN A 2 -21.57 -0.13 -2.13
C ASN A 2 -21.06 -1.23 -3.09
N PRO A 3 -21.84 -1.66 -4.10
CA PRO A 3 -21.54 -2.86 -4.90
C PRO A 3 -20.36 -2.75 -5.87
N ASN A 4 -19.64 -1.62 -5.89
CA ASN A 4 -18.58 -1.32 -6.87
C ASN A 4 -17.21 -1.01 -6.24
N THR A 5 -16.85 -1.60 -5.09
CA THR A 5 -15.47 -1.46 -4.61
C THR A 5 -14.59 -2.49 -5.32
N SER A 6 -14.00 -2.07 -6.43
CA SER A 6 -12.90 -2.78 -7.09
C SER A 6 -11.80 -3.10 -6.08
N PHE A 7 -11.05 -4.18 -6.31
CA PHE A 7 -9.94 -4.60 -5.45
C PHE A 7 -8.93 -3.46 -5.20
N PHE A 8 -8.71 -2.60 -6.20
CA PHE A 8 -7.86 -1.41 -6.15
C PHE A 8 -8.62 -0.09 -5.97
N GLY A 9 -9.94 -0.13 -5.71
CA GLY A 9 -10.75 1.05 -5.49
C GLY A 9 -10.67 2.07 -6.64
N THR A 10 -10.50 3.35 -6.31
CA THR A 10 -10.34 4.45 -7.28
C THR A 10 -9.02 4.43 -8.04
N LEU A 11 -8.09 3.53 -7.71
CA LEU A 11 -6.78 3.38 -8.37
C LEU A 11 -6.79 2.33 -9.49
N THR A 12 -7.93 1.68 -9.71
CA THR A 12 -8.11 0.62 -10.72
C THR A 12 -7.69 1.12 -12.11
N GLU A 13 -6.88 0.32 -12.81
CA GLU A 13 -6.42 0.56 -14.19
C GLU A 13 -5.67 1.90 -14.39
N GLN A 14 -5.14 2.47 -13.30
CA GLN A 14 -4.35 3.69 -13.34
C GLN A 14 -2.87 3.39 -13.10
N GLU A 15 -2.03 4.22 -13.71
CA GLU A 15 -0.59 4.18 -13.56
C GLU A 15 -0.08 5.52 -13.02
N TYR A 16 0.91 5.47 -12.14
CA TYR A 16 1.45 6.65 -11.46
C TYR A 16 2.97 6.65 -11.48
N ILE A 17 3.57 7.85 -11.41
CA ILE A 17 5.00 8.00 -11.17
C ILE A 17 5.19 8.22 -9.67
N VAL A 18 6.11 7.47 -9.07
CA VAL A 18 6.50 7.67 -7.67
C VAL A 18 7.17 9.04 -7.55
N ASP A 19 6.70 9.85 -6.63
CA ASP A 19 7.36 11.10 -6.26
C ASP A 19 8.38 10.86 -5.14
N ARG A 20 9.53 11.53 -5.24
CA ARG A 20 10.64 11.34 -4.29
C ARG A 20 10.28 11.81 -2.90
N GLU A 21 9.65 12.97 -2.76
CA GLU A 21 9.31 13.54 -1.45
C GLU A 21 8.23 12.71 -0.77
N GLN A 22 7.22 12.30 -1.53
CA GLN A 22 6.16 11.41 -1.05
C GLN A 22 6.69 10.04 -0.62
N LEU A 23 7.66 9.46 -1.36
CA LEU A 23 8.30 8.22 -0.95
C LEU A 23 9.08 8.38 0.38
N GLU A 24 9.76 9.49 0.59
CA GLU A 24 10.44 9.76 1.86
C GLU A 24 9.44 9.96 3.01
N MET A 25 8.28 10.57 2.76
CA MET A 25 7.19 10.65 3.75
C MET A 25 6.70 9.25 4.15
N ILE A 26 6.50 8.36 3.18
CA ILE A 26 6.10 6.96 3.43
C ILE A 26 7.16 6.23 4.27
N LYS A 27 8.44 6.34 3.90
CA LYS A 27 9.55 5.72 4.66
C LYS A 27 9.58 6.21 6.12
N LYS A 28 9.45 7.53 6.32
CA LYS A 28 9.38 8.14 7.66
C LYS A 28 8.17 7.63 8.43
N HIS A 29 7.00 7.57 7.81
CA HIS A 29 5.79 7.03 8.43
C HIS A 29 5.96 5.58 8.88
N ILE A 30 6.40 4.69 7.98
CA ILE A 30 6.62 3.27 8.28
C ILE A 30 7.64 3.07 9.41
N SER A 31 8.69 3.91 9.49
CA SER A 31 9.72 3.82 10.54
C SER A 31 9.21 4.08 11.97
N ARG A 32 7.98 4.56 12.13
CA ARG A 32 7.34 4.76 13.44
C ARG A 32 6.86 3.44 14.06
N PHE A 33 6.72 2.39 13.26
CA PHE A 33 6.20 1.10 13.67
C PHE A 33 7.33 0.07 13.85
N PRO A 34 7.08 -1.05 14.55
CA PRO A 34 8.02 -2.16 14.58
C PRO A 34 8.40 -2.63 13.16
N LEU A 35 9.64 -3.09 13.01
CA LEU A 35 10.13 -3.61 11.74
C LEU A 35 9.21 -4.72 11.21
N TYR A 36 8.71 -4.53 9.99
CA TYR A 36 7.91 -5.50 9.27
C TYR A 36 8.45 -5.67 7.85
N LEU A 37 9.04 -6.83 7.56
CA LEU A 37 9.78 -7.07 6.32
C LEU A 37 8.93 -6.90 5.04
N PRO A 38 7.63 -7.25 5.01
CA PRO A 38 6.79 -6.97 3.85
C PRO A 38 6.69 -5.48 3.50
N ASN A 39 6.61 -4.59 4.48
CA ASN A 39 6.62 -3.13 4.24
C ASN A 39 7.93 -2.68 3.59
N ILE A 40 9.06 -3.23 4.07
CA ILE A 40 10.37 -2.94 3.49
C ILE A 40 10.42 -3.39 2.03
N LYS A 41 9.84 -4.54 1.69
CA LYS A 41 9.77 -4.99 0.28
C LYS A 41 8.89 -4.12 -0.60
N MET A 42 7.79 -3.59 -0.08
CA MET A 42 6.99 -2.63 -0.85
C MET A 42 7.76 -1.32 -1.05
N ILE A 43 8.44 -0.81 -0.03
CA ILE A 43 9.32 0.37 -0.17
C ILE A 43 10.44 0.12 -1.19
N ASP A 44 11.09 -1.06 -1.17
CA ASP A 44 12.12 -1.43 -2.15
C ASP A 44 11.58 -1.39 -3.59
N ARG A 45 10.34 -1.84 -3.80
CA ARG A 45 9.67 -1.81 -5.10
C ARG A 45 9.40 -0.37 -5.56
N LEU A 46 8.88 0.47 -4.67
CA LEU A 46 8.65 1.88 -4.95
C LEU A 46 9.96 2.64 -5.25
N GLN A 47 11.03 2.35 -4.51
CA GLN A 47 12.35 2.93 -4.74
C GLN A 47 12.89 2.54 -6.13
N LYS A 48 12.78 1.28 -6.52
CA LYS A 48 13.17 0.83 -7.87
C LYS A 48 12.35 1.50 -8.96
N ALA A 49 11.05 1.66 -8.76
CA ALA A 49 10.19 2.36 -9.71
C ALA A 49 10.60 3.84 -9.86
N LEU A 50 10.88 4.52 -8.75
CA LEU A 50 11.42 5.89 -8.73
C LEU A 50 12.75 5.99 -9.48
N ASP A 51 13.71 5.11 -9.19
CA ASP A 51 15.06 5.18 -9.76
C ASP A 51 15.10 4.85 -11.26
N SER A 52 14.17 4.01 -11.73
CA SER A 52 14.06 3.63 -13.14
C SER A 52 13.08 4.50 -13.95
N GLY A 53 12.32 5.38 -13.29
CA GLY A 53 11.22 6.11 -13.92
C GLY A 53 10.05 5.22 -14.38
N GLN A 54 9.98 3.98 -13.87
CA GLN A 54 8.90 3.06 -14.16
C GLN A 54 7.64 3.51 -13.43
N LYS A 55 6.51 3.47 -14.13
CA LYS A 55 5.21 3.72 -13.50
C LYS A 55 4.80 2.55 -12.60
N ILE A 56 4.10 2.85 -11.52
CA ILE A 56 3.48 1.89 -10.61
C ILE A 56 1.98 1.79 -10.88
N SER A 57 1.43 0.61 -10.64
CA SER A 57 -0.01 0.31 -10.70
C SER A 57 -0.38 -0.68 -9.57
N ASP A 58 -1.66 -1.02 -9.48
CA ASP A 58 -2.15 -2.15 -8.68
C ASP A 58 -1.65 -2.11 -7.23
N ALA A 59 -0.98 -3.18 -6.75
CA ALA A 59 -0.51 -3.27 -5.37
C ALA A 59 0.48 -2.16 -4.98
N ASP A 60 1.37 -1.79 -5.90
CA ASP A 60 2.37 -0.76 -5.64
C ASP A 60 1.67 0.60 -5.50
N ALA A 61 0.66 0.89 -6.33
CA ALA A 61 -0.16 2.10 -6.20
C ALA A 61 -1.03 2.09 -4.94
N SER A 62 -1.67 0.96 -4.63
CA SER A 62 -2.46 0.78 -3.40
C SER A 62 -1.63 1.05 -2.15
N PHE A 63 -0.44 0.43 -2.05
CA PHE A 63 0.48 0.66 -0.93
C PHE A 63 0.92 2.12 -0.87
N TYR A 64 1.39 2.67 -1.99
CA TYR A 64 1.90 4.03 -2.06
C TYR A 64 0.89 5.06 -1.56
N PHE A 65 -0.33 5.04 -2.11
CA PHE A 65 -1.34 6.03 -1.78
C PHE A 65 -1.98 5.79 -0.40
N HIS A 66 -2.15 4.54 0.02
CA HIS A 66 -2.62 4.22 1.37
C HIS A 66 -1.65 4.79 2.42
N GLU A 67 -0.37 4.44 2.34
CA GLU A 67 0.63 4.86 3.32
C GLU A 67 0.85 6.38 3.30
N LEU A 68 0.84 7.00 2.12
CA LEU A 68 0.95 8.45 2.00
C LEU A 68 -0.23 9.16 2.69
N LYS A 69 -1.46 8.71 2.44
CA LYS A 69 -2.65 9.32 3.05
C LYS A 69 -2.70 9.09 4.56
N GLU A 70 -2.32 7.90 5.01
CA GLU A 70 -2.21 7.62 6.45
C GLU A 70 -1.17 8.53 7.11
N ALA A 71 0.00 8.68 6.49
CA ALA A 71 1.06 9.58 6.95
C ALA A 71 0.56 11.03 7.07
N GLU A 72 -0.08 11.57 6.03
CA GLU A 72 -0.65 12.93 6.02
C GLU A 72 -1.69 13.13 7.12
N LEU A 73 -2.55 12.13 7.37
CA LEU A 73 -3.56 12.20 8.41
C LEU A 73 -2.91 12.18 9.80
N MET A 74 -1.91 11.34 10.01
CA MET A 74 -1.21 11.31 11.29
C MET A 74 -0.38 12.57 11.53
N GLU A 75 0.18 13.21 10.49
CA GLU A 75 0.82 14.52 10.60
C GLU A 75 -0.18 15.64 10.96
N LYS A 76 -1.45 15.48 10.60
CA LYS A 76 -2.56 16.36 11.04
C LYS A 76 -3.04 16.10 12.46
N GLY A 77 -2.44 15.15 13.17
CA GLY A 77 -2.74 14.84 14.56
C GLY A 77 -3.78 13.75 14.79
N TYR A 78 -4.22 13.06 13.74
CA TYR A 78 -5.03 11.84 13.92
C TYR A 78 -4.15 10.70 14.46
N ASP A 79 -4.72 9.87 15.33
CA ASP A 79 -4.07 8.63 15.73
C ASP A 79 -4.14 7.58 14.61
N TRP A 80 -3.37 6.50 14.75
CA TRP A 80 -3.34 5.42 13.75
C TRP A 80 -4.73 4.75 13.59
N GLY A 81 -5.44 4.54 14.70
CA GLY A 81 -6.77 3.91 14.70
C GLY A 81 -7.81 4.69 13.90
N THR A 82 -7.63 5.99 13.76
CA THR A 82 -8.47 6.88 12.95
C THR A 82 -7.91 7.04 11.54
N ALA A 83 -6.59 7.28 11.41
CA ALA A 83 -5.94 7.55 10.13
C ALA A 83 -5.99 6.35 9.19
N HIS A 84 -5.76 5.15 9.70
CA HIS A 84 -5.73 3.91 8.92
C HIS A 84 -7.06 3.66 8.17
N PRO A 85 -8.22 3.51 8.84
CA PRO A 85 -9.48 3.29 8.13
C PRO A 85 -9.88 4.46 7.23
N MET A 86 -9.50 5.70 7.56
CA MET A 86 -9.74 6.86 6.71
C MET A 86 -8.95 6.78 5.39
N ALA A 87 -7.67 6.39 5.44
CA ALA A 87 -6.85 6.22 4.25
C ALA A 87 -7.42 5.12 3.32
N ILE A 88 -7.87 4.00 3.90
CA ILE A 88 -8.55 2.93 3.15
C ILE A 88 -9.82 3.45 2.47
N ALA A 89 -10.68 4.13 3.24
CA ALA A 89 -11.95 4.64 2.74
C ALA A 89 -11.76 5.73 1.66
N HIS A 90 -10.70 6.54 1.77
CA HIS A 90 -10.40 7.62 0.83
C HIS A 90 -10.22 7.11 -0.60
N TYR A 91 -9.46 6.02 -0.78
CA TYR A 91 -9.24 5.40 -2.09
C TYR A 91 -10.20 4.24 -2.38
N GLY A 92 -10.97 3.79 -1.38
CA GLY A 92 -11.85 2.62 -1.52
C GLY A 92 -11.08 1.34 -1.83
N VAL A 93 -9.80 1.26 -1.47
CA VAL A 93 -8.93 0.10 -1.71
C VAL A 93 -9.28 -1.04 -0.77
N SER A 94 -9.09 -2.28 -1.22
CA SER A 94 -9.12 -3.43 -0.33
C SER A 94 -7.84 -3.49 0.51
N GLN A 95 -7.95 -3.81 1.80
CA GLN A 95 -6.77 -4.10 2.62
C GLN A 95 -5.88 -5.19 2.00
N TYR A 96 -6.50 -6.16 1.32
CA TYR A 96 -5.80 -7.26 0.67
C TYR A 96 -4.96 -6.82 -0.55
N SER A 97 -5.13 -5.57 -1.01
CA SER A 97 -4.40 -5.03 -2.16
C SER A 97 -3.06 -4.37 -1.81
N PHE A 98 -2.73 -4.20 -0.52
CA PHE A 98 -1.55 -3.42 -0.10
C PHE A 98 -0.20 -4.09 -0.38
N TYR A 99 -0.18 -5.41 -0.58
CA TYR A 99 1.07 -6.12 -0.84
C TYR A 99 1.02 -6.81 -2.19
N HIS A 100 2.10 -6.64 -2.95
CA HIS A 100 2.25 -7.29 -4.24
C HIS A 100 2.27 -8.83 -4.09
N PRO A 101 1.73 -9.61 -5.04
CA PRO A 101 1.75 -11.08 -5.00
C PRO A 101 3.11 -11.71 -4.71
N GLU A 102 4.19 -11.12 -5.23
CA GLU A 102 5.56 -11.60 -4.96
C GLU A 102 5.96 -11.44 -3.49
N VAL A 103 5.53 -10.34 -2.84
CA VAL A 103 5.76 -10.13 -1.41
C VAL A 103 4.92 -11.12 -0.61
N ILE A 104 3.66 -11.31 -0.98
CA ILE A 104 2.77 -12.30 -0.34
C ILE A 104 3.37 -13.70 -0.39
N LYS A 105 3.92 -14.11 -1.55
CA LYS A 105 4.58 -15.42 -1.72
C LYS A 105 5.89 -15.53 -0.95
N ALA A 106 6.64 -14.43 -0.81
CA ALA A 106 7.92 -14.42 -0.11
C ALA A 106 7.80 -14.49 1.42
N TYR A 107 6.64 -14.10 1.98
CA TYR A 107 6.38 -14.07 3.43
C TYR A 107 5.12 -14.86 3.81
N PRO A 108 5.09 -16.19 3.58
CA PRO A 108 3.88 -17.01 3.77
C PRO A 108 3.38 -17.08 5.21
N GLU A 109 4.25 -16.86 6.20
CA GLU A 109 3.90 -16.81 7.63
C GLU A 109 3.14 -15.53 8.00
N ASP A 110 3.40 -14.43 7.28
CA ASP A 110 2.76 -13.13 7.49
C ASP A 110 1.43 -13.02 6.72
N PHE A 111 1.30 -13.75 5.61
CA PHE A 111 0.14 -13.66 4.72
C PHE A 111 -0.66 -14.97 4.68
N ASN A 112 -1.76 -14.99 5.43
CA ASN A 112 -2.66 -16.13 5.49
C ASN A 112 -3.38 -16.43 4.15
N ARG A 113 -4.18 -17.50 4.14
CA ARG A 113 -4.92 -17.96 2.94
C ARG A 113 -5.85 -16.90 2.33
N ASN A 114 -6.39 -15.95 3.11
CA ASN A 114 -7.28 -14.93 2.57
C ASN A 114 -6.53 -13.95 1.65
N TRP A 115 -5.31 -13.56 2.03
CA TRP A 115 -4.43 -12.75 1.18
C TRP A 115 -4.12 -13.45 -0.14
N ARG A 116 -3.76 -14.74 -0.08
CA ARG A 116 -3.42 -15.53 -1.27
C ARG A 116 -4.61 -15.72 -2.20
N LYS A 117 -5.79 -16.03 -1.64
CA LYS A 117 -7.04 -16.13 -2.40
C LYS A 117 -7.44 -14.82 -3.06
N ALA A 118 -7.28 -13.69 -2.37
CA ALA A 118 -7.62 -12.38 -2.93
C ALA A 118 -6.82 -12.06 -4.20
N TRP A 119 -5.62 -12.63 -4.32
CA TRP A 119 -4.74 -12.49 -5.48
C TRP A 119 -4.77 -13.69 -6.45
N GLY A 120 -5.63 -14.69 -6.23
CA GLY A 120 -5.69 -15.90 -7.05
C GLY A 120 -4.39 -16.72 -7.05
N ILE A 121 -3.60 -16.62 -5.98
CA ILE A 121 -2.35 -17.37 -5.80
C ILE A 121 -2.62 -18.81 -5.35
N ASP A 122 -3.75 -19.04 -4.66
CA ASP A 122 -4.24 -20.30 -4.09
C ASP A 122 -5.67 -20.62 -4.55
#